data_AF-A0AA42LL75-F1
#
_entry.id   AF-A0AA42LL75-F1
#
_cell.length_a   1.000
_cell.length_b   1.000
_cell.length_c   1.000
_cell.angle_alpha   90.00
_cell.angle_beta   90.00
_cell.angle_gamma   90.00
#
_symmetry.space_group_name_H-M   'P 1'
#
loop_
_entity.id
_entity.type
_entity.pdbx_description
1 polymer ?
#
loop_
_entity_poly.entity_id
_entity_poly.type
_entity_poly.pdbx_seq_one_letter_code
_entity_poly.pdbx_strand_id
1 'polypeptide(L)'
;MKREKISVTTPDGYTVKVPAQLLATAVIAAIFGQTSSILPTAPAALPANTDSVPEVGEYWPGQGGHNAGFVPARDGVPAHYLIVAAKDIGDHKWGRYGEESGGTSRTDGLANTACLLNDGNHPAASACAEYQADGHGDFYLPAAAELYQCWLYTQHLFAKDCWYWSSTQRSANLAFGLVFGVGFQLGHGKDLELRVRPVRRLFI
;
A
#
# COMPACT_ATOMS: atom_id res chain seq x y z
N MET A 1 1.32 18.37 -23.84
CA MET A 1 -0.08 18.03 -24.17
C MET A 1 -1.02 19.00 -23.45
N LYS A 2 -1.98 19.61 -24.16
CA LYS A 2 -3.00 20.48 -23.54
C LYS A 2 -3.91 19.61 -22.66
N ARG A 3 -4.07 19.98 -21.38
CA ARG A 3 -4.98 19.32 -20.44
C ARG A 3 -6.40 19.84 -20.69
N GLU A 4 -7.27 19.04 -21.28
CA GLU A 4 -8.69 19.39 -21.43
C GLU A 4 -9.40 19.36 -20.06
N LYS A 5 -10.04 20.47 -19.72
CA LYS A 5 -10.78 20.66 -18.46
C LYS A 5 -12.26 20.84 -18.78
N ILE A 6 -13.13 20.13 -18.06
CA ILE A 6 -14.58 20.24 -18.18
C ILE A 6 -15.09 21.00 -16.97
N SER A 7 -16.00 21.96 -17.20
CA SER A 7 -16.67 22.70 -16.13
C SER A 7 -17.94 21.96 -15.74
N VAL A 8 -18.07 21.59 -14.47
CA VAL A 8 -19.30 21.01 -13.92
C VAL A 8 -19.91 22.04 -12.98
N THR A 9 -21.19 22.36 -13.20
CA THR A 9 -21.95 23.27 -12.35
C THR A 9 -22.91 22.46 -11.50
N THR A 10 -22.86 22.62 -10.18
CA THR A 10 -23.81 21.97 -9.26
C THR A 10 -25.16 22.67 -9.31
N PRO A 11 -26.26 22.02 -8.86
CA PRO A 11 -27.59 22.63 -8.80
C PRO A 11 -27.64 23.93 -8.00
N ASP A 12 -26.73 24.08 -7.03
CA ASP A 12 -26.58 25.27 -6.19
C ASP A 12 -25.71 26.38 -6.84
N GLY A 13 -25.35 26.22 -8.11
CA GLY A 13 -24.68 27.26 -8.92
C GLY A 13 -23.15 27.29 -8.82
N TYR A 14 -22.52 26.37 -8.08
CA TYR A 14 -21.07 26.32 -7.97
C TYR A 14 -20.44 25.65 -9.19
N THR A 15 -19.48 26.31 -9.83
CA THR A 15 -18.78 25.76 -11.00
C THR A 15 -17.38 25.29 -10.62
N VAL A 16 -17.13 23.98 -10.78
CA VAL A 16 -15.84 23.36 -10.54
C VAL A 16 -15.23 22.91 -11.87
N LYS A 17 -13.97 23.27 -12.10
CA LYS A 17 -13.22 22.85 -13.30
C LYS A 17 -12.42 21.60 -12.99
N VAL A 18 -12.86 20.47 -13.50
CA VAL A 18 -12.22 19.18 -13.28
C VAL A 18 -11.52 18.68 -14.54
N PRO A 19 -10.36 18.01 -14.41
CA PRO A 19 -9.74 17.24 -15.48
C PRO A 19 -10.71 16.17 -16.02
N ALA A 20 -10.84 16.06 -17.35
CA ALA A 20 -11.82 15.16 -17.99
C ALA A 20 -11.71 13.68 -17.56
N GLN A 21 -10.53 13.23 -17.15
CA GLN A 21 -10.29 11.85 -16.68
C GLN A 21 -10.95 11.53 -15.33
N LEU A 22 -11.26 12.52 -14.50
CA LEU A 22 -11.93 12.31 -13.20
C LEU A 22 -13.46 12.16 -13.31
N LEU A 23 -14.06 12.54 -14.45
CA LEU A 23 -15.49 12.41 -14.71
C LEU A 23 -15.90 11.02 -15.20
N ALA A 24 -15.02 10.32 -15.92
CA ALA A 24 -15.31 8.99 -16.46
C ALA A 24 -15.57 7.95 -15.36
N THR A 25 -14.94 8.10 -14.20
CA THR A 25 -15.10 7.21 -13.05
C THR A 25 -16.39 7.45 -12.25
N ALA A 26 -16.99 8.64 -12.35
CA ALA A 26 -18.17 9.00 -11.57
C ALA A 26 -19.51 8.66 -12.25
N VAL A 27 -19.54 8.52 -13.59
CA VAL A 27 -20.81 8.34 -14.34
C VAL A 27 -21.28 6.87 -14.39
N ILE A 28 -20.42 5.89 -14.13
CA ILE A 28 -20.79 4.46 -14.14
C ILE A 28 -21.68 4.06 -12.93
N ALA A 29 -21.67 4.85 -11.85
CA ALA A 29 -22.44 4.54 -10.64
C ALA A 29 -23.94 4.91 -10.70
N ALA A 30 -24.38 5.70 -11.69
CA ALA A 30 -25.73 6.28 -11.68
C ALA A 30 -26.77 5.53 -12.55
N ILE A 31 -26.40 4.49 -13.30
CA ILE A 31 -27.30 3.87 -14.30
C ILE A 31 -27.98 2.57 -13.80
N PHE A 32 -27.54 1.95 -12.70
CA PHE A 32 -28.10 0.65 -12.25
C PHE A 32 -28.96 0.69 -10.97
N GLY A 33 -29.36 1.88 -10.52
CA GLY A 33 -30.08 2.05 -9.25
C GLY A 33 -31.60 2.02 -9.32
N GLN A 34 -32.24 1.19 -10.15
CA GLN A 34 -33.68 0.94 -10.04
C GLN A 34 -34.01 -0.53 -10.32
N THR A 35 -33.92 -1.38 -9.29
CA THR A 35 -34.88 -2.48 -9.09
C THR A 35 -34.96 -2.79 -7.60
N SER A 36 -36.19 -2.81 -7.11
CA SER A 36 -36.54 -3.21 -5.74
C SER A 36 -36.08 -4.63 -5.47
N SER A 37 -35.30 -4.84 -4.41
CA SER A 37 -35.18 -6.15 -3.76
C SER A 37 -35.20 -5.96 -2.25
N ILE A 38 -36.16 -6.62 -1.62
CA ILE A 38 -36.29 -6.70 -0.17
C ILE A 38 -35.15 -7.63 0.29
N LEU A 39 -34.10 -7.07 0.88
CA LEU A 39 -33.06 -7.85 1.56
C LEU A 39 -33.51 -8.16 3.00
N PRO A 40 -33.23 -9.36 3.54
CA PRO A 40 -33.40 -9.60 4.97
C PRO A 40 -32.50 -8.61 5.72
N THR A 41 -33.04 -7.97 6.76
CA THR A 41 -32.30 -7.03 7.59
C THR A 41 -31.17 -7.78 8.27
N ALA A 42 -29.95 -7.67 7.71
CA ALA A 42 -28.75 -7.98 8.45
C ALA A 42 -28.76 -7.12 9.72
N PRO A 43 -28.35 -7.63 10.89
CA PRO A 43 -28.20 -6.79 12.07
C PRO A 43 -27.35 -5.59 11.67
N ALA A 44 -27.83 -4.38 11.97
CA ALA A 44 -27.08 -3.17 11.71
C ALA A 44 -25.66 -3.37 12.26
N ALA A 45 -24.68 -3.46 11.35
CA ALA A 45 -23.29 -3.41 11.75
C ALA A 45 -23.15 -2.09 12.52
N LEU A 46 -22.80 -2.18 13.80
CA LEU A 46 -22.52 -1.01 14.62
C LEU A 46 -21.55 -0.12 13.82
N PRO A 47 -21.73 1.21 13.81
CA PRO A 47 -20.76 2.09 13.18
C PRO A 47 -19.40 1.77 13.80
N ALA A 48 -18.49 1.23 12.99
CA ALA A 48 -17.13 0.97 13.43
C ALA A 48 -16.60 2.31 13.94
N ASN A 49 -16.22 2.35 15.21
CA ASN A 49 -15.67 3.54 15.81
C ASN A 49 -14.30 3.77 15.14
N THR A 50 -14.27 4.59 14.08
CA THR A 50 -13.08 4.83 13.25
C THR A 50 -11.98 5.61 13.98
N ASP A 51 -12.28 6.08 15.20
CA ASP A 51 -11.49 7.08 15.92
C ASP A 51 -10.53 6.50 16.96
N SER A 52 -10.65 5.22 17.33
CA SER A 52 -9.69 4.58 18.24
C SER A 52 -8.64 3.79 17.48
N VAL A 53 -7.36 4.03 17.79
CA VAL A 53 -6.24 3.22 17.30
C VAL A 53 -6.43 1.77 17.79
N PRO A 54 -6.61 0.79 16.90
CA PRO A 54 -6.74 -0.62 17.28
C PRO A 54 -5.44 -1.16 17.87
N GLU A 55 -5.52 -2.30 18.55
CA GLU A 55 -4.32 -3.01 18.99
C GLU A 55 -3.42 -3.43 17.81
N VAL A 56 -2.15 -3.63 18.09
CA VAL A 56 -1.19 -4.10 17.08
C VAL A 56 -1.58 -5.48 16.57
N GLY A 57 -1.68 -5.65 15.25
CA GLY A 57 -2.16 -6.86 14.59
C GLY A 57 -3.64 -6.82 14.20
N GLU A 58 -4.44 -6.00 14.89
CA GLU A 58 -5.86 -5.86 14.57
C GLU A 58 -6.08 -5.05 13.29
N TYR A 59 -7.13 -5.42 12.54
CA TYR A 59 -7.56 -4.65 11.37
C TYR A 59 -8.02 -3.27 11.81
N TRP A 60 -7.63 -2.23 11.08
CA TRP A 60 -8.00 -0.85 11.36
C TRP A 60 -9.09 -0.39 10.39
N PRO A 61 -10.36 -0.35 10.83
CA PRO A 61 -11.47 0.01 9.96
C PRO A 61 -11.26 1.37 9.29
N GLY A 62 -11.37 1.41 7.96
CA GLY A 62 -11.22 2.65 7.19
C GLY A 62 -9.77 3.04 6.90
N GLN A 63 -8.77 2.23 7.29
CA GLN A 63 -7.36 2.48 7.00
C GLN A 63 -6.75 1.49 6.00
N GLY A 64 -7.52 0.51 5.52
CA GLY A 64 -7.12 -0.39 4.43
C GLY A 64 -6.17 -1.53 4.85
N GLY A 65 -5.99 -1.76 6.15
CA GLY A 65 -5.04 -2.75 6.66
C GLY A 65 -5.02 -2.87 8.18
N HIS A 66 -4.02 -3.58 8.69
CA HIS A 66 -3.82 -3.85 10.12
C HIS A 66 -2.82 -2.87 10.73
N ASN A 67 -3.00 -2.55 12.00
CA ASN A 67 -2.02 -1.76 12.75
C ASN A 67 -0.72 -2.56 12.94
N ALA A 68 0.37 -2.15 12.28
CA ALA A 68 1.70 -2.75 12.42
C ALA A 68 2.59 -2.01 13.44
N GLY A 69 2.00 -1.09 14.21
CA GLY A 69 2.65 -0.40 15.32
C GLY A 69 3.17 1.00 14.99
N PHE A 70 3.51 1.72 16.06
CA PHE A 70 4.06 3.07 16.03
C PHE A 70 5.50 3.08 15.50
N VAL A 71 5.79 4.06 14.65
CA VAL A 71 7.13 4.39 14.15
C VAL A 71 7.50 5.80 14.64
N PRO A 72 8.59 5.96 15.42
CA PRO A 72 9.03 7.28 15.86
C PRO A 72 9.52 8.11 14.66
N ALA A 73 9.43 9.43 14.80
CA ALA A 73 9.97 10.34 13.80
C ALA A 73 11.47 10.09 13.57
N ARG A 74 11.88 9.99 12.32
CA ARG A 74 13.27 9.72 11.91
C ARG A 74 13.53 10.24 10.51
N ASP A 75 14.74 10.72 10.26
CA ASP A 75 15.23 11.11 8.93
C ASP A 75 14.28 12.05 8.15
N GLY A 76 13.60 12.97 8.86
CA GLY A 76 12.63 13.90 8.27
C GLY A 76 11.24 13.32 8.00
N VAL A 77 11.01 12.04 8.29
CA VAL A 77 9.66 11.42 8.28
C VAL A 77 9.02 11.61 9.67
N PRO A 78 7.86 12.27 9.77
CA PRO A 78 7.14 12.41 11.04
C PRO A 78 6.72 11.06 11.64
N ALA A 79 6.44 11.06 12.94
CA ALA A 79 5.92 9.89 13.62
C ALA A 79 4.59 9.44 12.98
N HIS A 80 4.41 8.13 12.86
CA HIS A 80 3.25 7.56 12.18
C HIS A 80 2.98 6.14 12.69
N TYR A 81 1.79 5.64 12.43
CA TYR A 81 1.51 4.20 12.44
C TYR A 81 1.84 3.61 11.08
N LEU A 82 2.51 2.46 11.10
CA LEU A 82 2.64 1.62 9.92
C LEU A 82 1.36 0.80 9.79
N ILE A 83 0.73 0.83 8.61
CA ILE A 83 -0.46 0.02 8.30
C ILE A 83 -0.04 -1.03 7.26
N VAL A 84 -0.25 -2.31 7.56
CA VAL A 84 0.03 -3.39 6.62
C VAL A 84 -1.25 -3.83 5.92
N ALA A 85 -1.22 -4.00 4.60
CA ALA A 85 -2.39 -4.42 3.83
C ALA A 85 -3.02 -5.71 4.40
N ALA A 86 -4.34 -5.86 4.25
CA ALA A 86 -5.09 -7.00 4.79
C ALA A 86 -4.68 -8.36 4.19
N LYS A 87 -4.10 -8.35 2.99
CA LYS A 87 -3.66 -9.55 2.27
C LYS A 87 -2.40 -9.28 1.46
N ASP A 88 -1.71 -10.35 1.14
CA ASP A 88 -0.64 -10.30 0.15
C ASP A 88 -1.22 -10.09 -1.26
N ILE A 89 -0.41 -9.55 -2.17
CA ILE A 89 -0.82 -9.18 -3.53
C ILE A 89 -0.10 -9.99 -4.62
N GLY A 90 0.36 -11.19 -4.26
CA GLY A 90 1.03 -12.13 -5.15
C GLY A 90 2.55 -12.04 -5.12
N ASP A 91 3.17 -12.85 -5.98
CA ASP A 91 4.61 -12.96 -6.12
C ASP A 91 5.06 -12.14 -7.33
N HIS A 92 6.07 -11.31 -7.12
CA HIS A 92 6.54 -10.35 -8.13
C HIS A 92 8.06 -10.29 -8.16
N LYS A 93 8.64 -9.97 -9.31
CA LYS A 93 10.05 -9.62 -9.40
C LYS A 93 10.32 -8.29 -8.73
N TRP A 94 11.48 -8.17 -8.08
CA TRP A 94 11.95 -6.87 -7.60
C TRP A 94 12.26 -5.94 -8.77
N GLY A 95 12.82 -6.48 -9.85
CA GLY A 95 13.04 -5.78 -11.13
C GLY A 95 14.47 -5.29 -11.34
N ARG A 96 14.79 -4.92 -12.60
CA ARG A 96 16.09 -4.35 -13.01
C ARG A 96 17.32 -5.09 -12.44
N TYR A 97 17.35 -6.41 -12.62
CA TYR A 97 18.51 -7.20 -12.22
C TYR A 97 19.77 -6.74 -12.97
N GLY A 98 20.87 -6.54 -12.24
CA GLY A 98 22.12 -6.05 -12.80
C GLY A 98 22.28 -4.52 -12.78
N GLU A 99 21.31 -3.79 -12.24
CA GLU A 99 21.30 -2.32 -12.20
C GLU A 99 21.14 -1.75 -10.79
N GLU A 100 21.86 -0.67 -10.48
CA GLU A 100 21.66 0.11 -9.25
C GLU A 100 20.33 0.90 -9.30
N SER A 101 19.78 1.23 -8.14
CA SER A 101 18.55 2.02 -8.01
C SER A 101 18.66 3.04 -6.89
N GLY A 102 17.80 4.06 -6.87
CA GLY A 102 17.69 4.97 -5.73
C GLY A 102 17.10 4.34 -4.44
N GLY A 103 16.42 3.19 -4.55
CA GLY A 103 15.74 2.52 -3.44
C GLY A 103 16.66 1.84 -2.44
N THR A 104 17.44 2.60 -1.67
CA THR A 104 18.49 2.08 -0.75
C THR A 104 18.21 2.33 0.72
N SER A 105 17.18 3.12 1.07
CA SER A 105 16.84 3.38 2.47
C SER A 105 16.40 2.10 3.17
N ARG A 106 16.88 1.86 4.39
CA ARG A 106 16.44 0.73 5.21
C ARG A 106 15.12 1.01 5.93
N THR A 107 14.74 2.27 6.02
CA THR A 107 13.70 2.76 6.94
C THR A 107 12.57 3.51 6.24
N ASP A 108 12.76 3.89 4.97
CA ASP A 108 11.78 4.65 4.21
C ASP A 108 11.36 3.92 2.92
N GLY A 109 10.38 3.02 3.04
CA GLY A 109 9.86 2.27 1.91
C GLY A 109 9.12 3.12 0.90
N LEU A 110 8.51 4.22 1.35
CA LEU A 110 7.79 5.14 0.47
C LEU A 110 8.76 5.86 -0.47
N ALA A 111 9.84 6.43 0.07
CA ALA A 111 10.88 7.08 -0.73
C ALA A 111 11.55 6.08 -1.68
N ASN A 112 11.86 4.87 -1.21
CA ASN A 112 12.40 3.82 -2.07
C ASN A 112 11.46 3.47 -3.20
N THR A 113 10.18 3.17 -2.88
CA THR A 113 9.17 2.80 -3.87
C THR A 113 9.02 3.90 -4.91
N ALA A 114 9.03 5.18 -4.52
CA ALA A 114 9.01 6.29 -5.46
C ALA A 114 10.21 6.29 -6.43
N CYS A 115 11.43 6.02 -5.94
CA CYS A 115 12.59 5.84 -6.81
C CYS A 115 12.42 4.68 -7.79
N LEU A 116 11.97 3.52 -7.30
CA LEU A 116 11.75 2.33 -8.13
C LEU A 116 10.69 2.57 -9.20
N LEU A 117 9.60 3.26 -8.88
CA LEU A 117 8.56 3.62 -9.85
C LEU A 117 9.09 4.58 -10.92
N ASN A 118 9.94 5.54 -10.53
CA ASN A 118 10.58 6.47 -11.46
C ASN A 118 11.57 5.75 -12.39
N ASP A 119 12.33 4.78 -11.87
CA ASP A 119 13.23 3.96 -12.68
C ASP A 119 12.43 3.10 -13.67
N GLY A 120 11.25 2.61 -13.27
CA GLY A 120 10.38 1.75 -14.06
C GLY A 120 10.88 0.30 -14.12
N ASN A 121 10.02 -0.62 -14.59
CA ASN A 121 10.28 -2.06 -14.62
C ASN A 121 10.61 -2.68 -13.24
N HIS A 122 9.89 -2.23 -12.20
CA HIS A 122 9.93 -2.79 -10.85
C HIS A 122 8.55 -3.36 -10.44
N PRO A 123 8.19 -4.58 -10.89
CA PRO A 123 6.84 -5.13 -10.73
C PRO A 123 6.36 -5.16 -9.27
N ALA A 124 7.21 -5.55 -8.31
CA ALA A 124 6.85 -5.55 -6.90
C ALA A 124 6.47 -4.15 -6.36
N ALA A 125 7.22 -3.12 -6.78
CA ALA A 125 6.93 -1.73 -6.38
C ALA A 125 5.66 -1.20 -7.07
N SER A 126 5.50 -1.47 -8.36
CA SER A 126 4.30 -1.11 -9.13
C SER A 126 3.03 -1.75 -8.56
N ALA A 127 3.07 -3.04 -8.23
CA ALA A 127 1.94 -3.75 -7.65
C ALA A 127 1.50 -3.15 -6.30
N CYS A 128 2.45 -2.73 -5.45
CA CYS A 128 2.12 -2.02 -4.22
C CYS A 128 1.49 -0.65 -4.46
N ALA A 129 2.00 0.12 -5.43
CA ALA A 129 1.52 1.47 -5.73
C ALA A 129 0.14 1.49 -6.42
N GLU A 130 -0.24 0.39 -7.07
CA GLU A 130 -1.57 0.21 -7.67
C GLU A 130 -2.61 -0.35 -6.68
N TYR A 131 -2.15 -0.87 -5.55
CA TYR A 131 -3.02 -1.46 -4.54
C TYR A 131 -3.91 -0.40 -3.87
N GLN A 132 -5.19 -0.72 -3.73
CA GLN A 132 -6.18 0.14 -3.09
C GLN A 132 -7.00 -0.64 -2.07
N ALA A 133 -7.27 -0.04 -0.92
CA ALA A 133 -8.12 -0.60 0.14
C ALA A 133 -8.72 0.51 1.00
N ASP A 134 -10.00 0.36 1.39
CA ASP A 134 -10.76 1.33 2.19
C ASP A 134 -10.68 2.78 1.67
N GLY A 135 -10.60 2.96 0.35
CA GLY A 135 -10.48 4.29 -0.27
C GLY A 135 -9.07 4.90 -0.25
N HIS A 136 -8.07 4.19 0.28
CA HIS A 136 -6.66 4.58 0.25
C HIS A 136 -5.95 3.94 -0.94
N GLY A 137 -5.04 4.69 -1.56
CA GLY A 137 -4.19 4.26 -2.68
C GLY A 137 -2.74 4.74 -2.53
N ASP A 138 -2.31 5.05 -1.31
CA ASP A 138 -0.98 5.53 -0.97
C ASP A 138 -0.09 4.41 -0.39
N PHE A 139 -0.36 3.17 -0.80
CA PHE A 139 0.41 2.01 -0.41
C PHE A 139 1.74 1.93 -1.17
N TYR A 140 2.74 1.32 -0.52
CA TYR A 140 4.09 1.18 -1.04
C TYR A 140 4.73 -0.14 -0.58
N LEU A 141 5.83 -0.52 -1.24
CA LEU A 141 6.61 -1.69 -0.86
C LEU A 141 7.45 -1.33 0.38
N PRO A 142 7.34 -2.05 1.51
CA PRO A 142 8.01 -1.68 2.75
C PRO A 142 9.54 -1.71 2.59
N ALA A 143 10.25 -0.80 3.25
CA ALA A 143 11.70 -0.92 3.40
C ALA A 143 12.06 -2.09 4.33
N ALA A 144 13.32 -2.51 4.30
CA ALA A 144 13.81 -3.67 5.04
C ALA A 144 13.48 -3.62 6.55
N ALA A 145 13.60 -2.45 7.20
CA ALA A 145 13.27 -2.29 8.62
C ALA A 145 11.76 -2.19 8.89
N GLU A 146 10.97 -1.60 7.98
CA GLU A 146 9.50 -1.61 8.07
C GLU A 146 8.97 -3.04 7.96
N LEU A 147 9.53 -3.84 7.05
CA LEU A 147 9.18 -5.26 6.91
C LEU A 147 9.60 -6.08 8.14
N TYR A 148 10.74 -5.76 8.76
CA TYR A 148 11.17 -6.42 10.00
C TYR A 148 10.28 -6.05 11.19
N GLN A 149 9.77 -4.81 11.24
CA GLN A 149 8.77 -4.42 12.23
C GLN A 149 7.49 -5.28 12.10
N CYS A 150 7.03 -5.55 10.88
CA CYS A 150 5.93 -6.48 10.66
C CYS A 150 6.25 -7.88 11.20
N TRP A 151 7.49 -8.36 11.10
CA TRP A 151 7.87 -9.64 11.72
C TRP A 151 7.83 -9.60 13.26
N LEU A 152 8.27 -8.51 13.87
CA LEU A 152 8.24 -8.37 15.33
C LEU A 152 6.80 -8.36 15.88
N TYR A 153 5.88 -7.69 15.18
CA TYR A 153 4.59 -7.33 15.74
C TYR A 153 3.39 -7.99 15.08
N THR A 154 3.48 -8.32 13.80
CA THR A 154 2.35 -8.81 13.00
C THR A 154 2.68 -10.08 12.21
N GLN A 155 3.66 -10.86 12.64
CA GLN A 155 4.10 -12.08 11.94
C GLN A 155 2.99 -13.10 11.66
N HIS A 156 1.95 -13.14 12.48
CA HIS A 156 0.81 -14.05 12.31
C HIS A 156 -0.04 -13.70 11.08
N LEU A 157 0.10 -12.49 10.55
CA LEU A 157 -0.57 -12.05 9.31
C LEU A 157 0.13 -12.55 8.05
N PHE A 158 1.39 -13.01 8.15
CA PHE A 158 2.24 -13.34 7.00
C PHE A 158 2.40 -14.86 6.85
N ALA A 159 2.57 -15.31 5.60
CA ALA A 159 2.92 -16.68 5.30
C ALA A 159 4.35 -16.99 5.78
N LYS A 160 4.56 -18.22 6.24
CA LYS A 160 5.83 -18.63 6.89
C LYS A 160 6.72 -19.48 5.98
N ASP A 161 6.19 -19.93 4.85
CA ASP A 161 6.80 -20.82 3.86
C ASP A 161 7.34 -20.06 2.64
N CYS A 162 7.30 -18.72 2.65
CA CYS A 162 7.81 -17.89 1.56
C CYS A 162 8.64 -16.70 2.06
N TRP A 163 9.37 -16.09 1.12
CA TRP A 163 10.08 -14.83 1.34
C TRP A 163 9.24 -13.64 0.89
N TYR A 164 9.38 -12.52 1.59
CA TYR A 164 8.74 -11.26 1.26
C TYR A 164 9.76 -10.24 0.78
N TRP A 165 9.45 -9.54 -0.31
CA TRP A 165 10.29 -8.43 -0.77
C TRP A 165 10.20 -7.22 0.15
N SER A 166 11.36 -6.56 0.34
CA SER A 166 11.41 -5.16 0.71
C SER A 166 11.75 -4.29 -0.50
N SER A 167 11.53 -2.98 -0.41
CA SER A 167 11.94 -1.99 -1.40
C SER A 167 13.43 -1.64 -1.32
N THR A 168 14.18 -2.18 -0.34
CA THR A 168 15.57 -1.80 -0.10
C THR A 168 16.50 -2.65 -0.95
N GLN A 169 17.21 -2.01 -1.86
CA GLN A 169 18.28 -2.60 -2.65
C GLN A 169 19.51 -2.89 -1.77
N ARG A 170 20.15 -4.03 -2.03
CA ARG A 170 21.46 -4.39 -1.46
C ARG A 170 22.61 -4.09 -2.43
N SER A 171 22.41 -4.34 -3.71
CA SER A 171 23.37 -4.10 -4.81
C SER A 171 22.67 -4.17 -6.16
N ALA A 172 23.37 -3.90 -7.26
CA ALA A 172 22.90 -4.10 -8.64
C ALA A 172 22.16 -5.44 -8.88
N ASN A 173 22.61 -6.54 -8.26
CA ASN A 173 22.00 -7.86 -8.45
C ASN A 173 20.95 -8.25 -7.39
N LEU A 174 20.93 -7.57 -6.24
CA LEU A 174 20.25 -8.08 -5.04
C LEU A 174 19.40 -7.03 -4.35
N ALA A 175 18.26 -7.45 -3.80
CA ALA A 175 17.43 -6.68 -2.90
C ALA A 175 17.17 -7.46 -1.60
N PHE A 176 16.84 -6.75 -0.51
CA PHE A 176 16.55 -7.41 0.76
C PHE A 176 15.16 -8.05 0.75
N GLY A 177 15.09 -9.29 1.21
CA GLY A 177 13.86 -10.00 1.53
C GLY A 177 13.88 -10.55 2.95
N LEU A 178 12.69 -10.87 3.48
CA LEU A 178 12.49 -11.40 4.83
C LEU A 178 11.61 -12.66 4.79
N VAL A 179 12.03 -13.72 5.48
CA VAL A 179 11.18 -14.90 5.73
C VAL A 179 10.59 -14.82 7.14
N PHE A 180 9.27 -14.91 7.24
CA PHE A 180 8.57 -14.68 8.50
C PHE A 180 8.61 -15.86 9.47
N GLY A 181 8.89 -17.08 8.99
CA GLY A 181 9.02 -18.27 9.83
C GLY A 181 10.18 -18.22 10.83
N VAL A 182 11.27 -17.52 10.49
CA VAL A 182 12.49 -17.44 11.33
C VAL A 182 13.06 -16.03 11.48
N GLY A 183 12.55 -15.04 10.77
CA GLY A 183 13.01 -13.64 10.85
C GLY A 183 14.34 -13.37 10.13
N PHE A 184 14.75 -14.24 9.21
CA PHE A 184 16.01 -14.03 8.46
C PHE A 184 15.82 -12.99 7.37
N GLN A 185 16.67 -11.97 7.39
CA GLN A 185 16.72 -10.93 6.36
C GLN A 185 17.99 -11.08 5.53
N LEU A 186 17.84 -11.38 4.24
CA LEU A 186 18.95 -11.68 3.32
C LEU A 186 18.77 -10.96 1.98
N GLY A 187 19.84 -10.92 1.19
CA GLY A 187 19.79 -10.44 -0.18
C GLY A 187 19.39 -11.54 -1.16
N HIS A 188 18.41 -11.30 -2.01
CA HIS A 188 17.93 -12.22 -3.03
C HIS A 188 18.06 -11.62 -4.44
N GLY A 189 18.24 -12.48 -5.44
CA GLY A 189 18.27 -12.09 -6.86
C GLY A 189 17.01 -11.31 -7.24
N LYS A 190 17.18 -10.11 -7.80
CA LYS A 190 16.05 -9.23 -8.16
C LYS A 190 15.16 -9.78 -9.28
N ASP A 191 15.65 -10.80 -9.99
CA ASP A 191 14.97 -11.55 -11.03
C ASP A 191 14.06 -12.66 -10.48
N LEU A 192 14.20 -13.02 -9.20
CA LEU A 192 13.32 -13.95 -8.49
C LEU A 192 11.96 -13.30 -8.19
N GLU A 193 10.92 -14.12 -8.16
CA GLU A 193 9.58 -13.73 -7.75
C GLU A 193 9.38 -14.09 -6.27
N LEU A 194 9.24 -13.08 -5.42
CA LEU A 194 8.95 -13.24 -3.99
C LEU A 194 7.65 -12.53 -3.65
N ARG A 195 7.08 -12.89 -2.50
CA ARG A 195 5.78 -12.38 -2.06
C ARG A 195 5.84 -10.89 -1.77
N VAL A 196 4.75 -10.19 -2.10
CA VAL A 196 4.61 -8.77 -1.81
C VAL A 196 3.40 -8.53 -0.92
N ARG A 197 3.60 -7.73 0.13
CA ARG A 197 2.53 -7.21 0.97
C ARG A 197 2.72 -5.70 1.18
N PRO A 198 1.82 -4.86 0.65
CA PRO A 198 1.97 -3.41 0.74
C PRO A 198 1.82 -2.90 2.17
N VAL A 199 2.42 -1.74 2.44
CA VAL A 199 2.23 -0.96 3.65
C VAL A 199 1.87 0.49 3.31
N ARG A 200 1.26 1.23 4.24
CA ARG A 200 1.05 2.69 4.15
C ARG A 200 1.34 3.36 5.50
N ARG A 201 1.42 4.69 5.51
CA ARG A 201 1.64 5.49 6.72
C ARG A 201 0.37 6.22 7.12
N LEU A 202 0.04 6.17 8.41
CA LEU A 202 -0.94 7.04 9.02
C LEU A 202 -0.23 7.97 10.01
N PHE A 203 -0.04 9.23 9.61
CA PHE A 203 0.62 10.25 10.44
C PHE A 203 -0.23 10.65 11.64
N ILE A 204 0.45 11.07 12.71
CA ILE A 204 -0.13 11.49 14.01
C ILE A 204 -0.17 13.01 14.10
#